data_AF-A0A4V4U8D8-F1
#
_entry.id   AF-A0A4V4U8D8-F1
#
_cell.length_a   1.000
_cell.length_b   1.000
_cell.length_c   1.000
_cell.angle_alpha   90.00
_cell.angle_beta   90.00
_cell.angle_gamma   90.00
#
_symmetry.space_group_name_H-M   'P 1'
#
loop_
_entity.id
_entity.type
_entity.pdbx_description
1 polymer ?
#
loop_
_entity_poly.entity_id
_entity_poly.type
_entity_poly.pdbx_seq_one_letter_code
_entity_poly.pdbx_strand_id
1 'polypeptide(L)'
;MVGRTRANISAAERSEQNDRITLQTMHKLAEAMGCKFVYAIVPQQGSIEDVLQRRAREKAHKIVSRASTHMALEKQSLTLDQIEDQIERMALELLRDPPSDFWENK
;
A
#
# COMPACT_ATOMS: atom_id res chain seq x y z
N MET A 1 -37.99 15.68 31.15
CA MET A 1 -37.08 15.92 32.30
C MET A 1 -36.10 14.75 32.39
N VAL A 2 -34.87 15.05 32.80
CA VAL A 2 -33.59 14.40 32.47
C VAL A 2 -33.47 12.91 32.81
N GLY A 3 -32.84 12.16 31.90
CA GLY A 3 -32.14 10.91 32.18
C GLY A 3 -30.85 10.79 31.34
N ARG A 4 -30.15 11.90 31.08
CA ARG A 4 -28.82 11.89 30.46
C ARG A 4 -27.84 11.31 31.48
N THR A 5 -27.60 10.01 31.40
CA THR A 5 -26.60 9.31 32.23
C THR A 5 -25.26 10.01 32.07
N ARG A 6 -24.57 10.29 33.19
CA ARG A 6 -23.24 10.95 33.21
C ARG A 6 -22.21 10.32 32.26
N ALA A 7 -22.38 9.05 31.91
CA ALA A 7 -21.57 8.32 30.93
C ALA A 7 -21.69 8.84 29.47
N ASN A 8 -22.84 9.37 29.06
CA ASN A 8 -23.03 9.93 27.73
C ASN A 8 -22.48 11.36 27.61
N ILE A 9 -22.42 12.08 28.73
CA ILE A 9 -21.85 13.43 28.80
C ILE A 9 -20.32 13.35 28.70
N SER A 10 -19.68 12.38 29.37
CA SER A 10 -18.22 12.20 29.27
C SER A 10 -17.77 11.66 27.91
N ALA A 11 -18.62 10.91 27.19
CA ALA A 11 -18.36 10.50 25.81
C ALA A 11 -18.53 11.67 24.81
N ALA A 12 -19.51 12.55 25.05
CA ALA A 12 -19.71 13.77 24.28
C ALA A 12 -18.59 14.79 24.53
N GLU A 13 -18.20 15.04 25.79
CA GLU A 13 -17.10 15.95 26.16
C GLU A 13 -15.75 15.47 25.62
N ARG A 14 -15.48 14.15 25.61
CA ARG A 14 -14.27 13.59 24.96
C ARG A 14 -14.25 13.75 23.45
N SER A 15 -15.43 13.92 22.83
CA SER A 15 -15.57 14.14 21.38
C SER A 15 -15.51 15.63 21.01
N GLU A 16 -15.91 16.53 21.92
CA GLU A 16 -15.74 17.97 21.78
C GLU A 16 -14.29 18.44 21.97
N GLN A 17 -13.48 17.70 22.74
CA GLN A 17 -12.12 18.12 23.08
C GLN A 17 -11.08 17.93 21.96
N ASN A 18 -11.45 17.31 20.83
CA ASN A 18 -10.57 17.14 19.67
C ASN A 18 -11.41 16.90 18.41
N ASP A 19 -11.59 17.91 17.56
CA ASP A 19 -12.10 17.93 16.17
C ASP A 19 -11.84 16.65 15.32
N ARG A 20 -12.36 15.49 15.72
CA ARG A 20 -12.12 14.19 15.10
C ARG A 20 -13.45 13.63 14.68
N ILE A 21 -13.89 14.10 13.53
CA ILE A 21 -14.88 13.39 12.73
C ILE A 21 -14.31 11.99 12.42
N THR A 22 -15.05 10.95 12.82
CA THR A 22 -14.68 9.57 12.50
C THR A 22 -15.21 9.16 11.13
N LEU A 23 -14.58 8.18 10.48
CA LEU A 23 -15.11 7.57 9.25
C LEU A 23 -16.53 7.02 9.46
N GLN A 24 -16.82 6.51 10.66
CA GLN A 24 -18.15 6.03 11.02
C GLN A 24 -19.18 7.17 11.05
N THR A 25 -18.80 8.35 11.54
CA THR A 25 -19.65 9.55 11.53
C THR A 25 -19.92 10.00 10.10
N MET A 26 -18.90 10.02 9.23
CA MET A 26 -19.07 10.38 7.81
C MET A 26 -19.98 9.40 7.07
N HIS A 27 -19.85 8.10 7.36
CA HIS A 27 -20.72 7.09 6.79
C HIS A 27 -22.19 7.30 7.16
N LYS A 28 -22.48 7.51 8.46
CA LYS A 28 -23.85 7.78 8.95
C LYS A 28 -24.44 9.06 8.38
N LEU A 29 -23.62 10.10 8.23
CA LEU A 29 -24.06 11.37 7.63
C LEU A 29 -24.43 11.18 6.17
N ALA A 30 -23.61 10.47 5.38
CA ALA A 30 -23.90 10.17 3.99
C ALA A 30 -25.19 9.35 3.85
N GLU A 31 -25.36 8.30 4.67
CA GLU A 31 -26.58 7.48 4.68
C GLU A 31 -27.84 8.32 4.97
N ALA A 32 -27.78 9.21 5.98
CA ALA A 32 -28.90 10.09 6.32
C ALA A 32 -29.28 11.07 5.20
N MET A 33 -28.32 11.41 4.32
CA MET A 33 -28.53 12.26 3.14
C MET A 33 -28.89 11.45 1.88
N GLY A 34 -29.05 10.13 1.96
CA GLY A 34 -29.22 9.27 0.79
C GLY A 34 -27.99 9.24 -0.13
N CYS A 35 -26.80 9.53 0.40
CA CYS A 35 -25.53 9.61 -0.30
C CYS A 35 -24.60 8.45 0.06
N LYS A 36 -23.53 8.27 -0.73
CA LYS A 36 -22.44 7.32 -0.45
C LYS A 36 -21.19 8.07 -0.02
N PHE A 37 -20.60 7.67 1.11
CA PHE A 37 -19.27 8.12 1.51
C PHE A 37 -18.20 7.25 0.85
N VAL A 38 -17.24 7.86 0.14
CA VAL A 38 -16.12 7.19 -0.53
C VAL A 38 -14.82 7.81 -0.04
N TYR A 39 -13.85 6.97 0.29
CA TYR A 39 -12.47 7.38 0.62
C TYR A 39 -11.50 6.59 -0.26
N ALA A 40 -10.39 7.21 -0.66
CA ALA A 40 -9.39 6.60 -1.51
C ALA A 40 -7.98 7.02 -1.08
N ILE A 41 -7.01 6.14 -1.32
CA ILE A 41 -5.58 6.46 -1.25
C ILE A 41 -5.14 6.70 -2.69
N VAL A 42 -4.61 7.89 -2.97
CA VAL A 42 -4.13 8.27 -4.30
C VAL A 42 -2.62 8.50 -4.26
N PRO A 43 -1.86 8.10 -5.29
CA PRO A 43 -0.45 8.44 -5.40
C PRO A 43 -0.26 9.96 -5.34
N GLN A 44 0.76 10.44 -4.62
CA GLN A 44 1.07 11.87 -4.57
C GLN A 44 1.52 12.41 -5.94
N GLN A 45 2.11 11.55 -6.75
CA GLN A 45 2.65 11.84 -8.08
C GLN A 45 2.53 10.59 -8.95
N GLY A 46 2.34 10.79 -10.25
CA GLY A 46 2.20 9.70 -11.22
C GLY A 46 0.86 8.96 -11.11
N SER A 47 0.78 7.84 -11.82
CA SER A 47 -0.38 6.95 -11.82
C SER A 47 -0.19 5.77 -10.86
N ILE A 48 -1.24 4.96 -10.69
CA ILE A 48 -1.13 3.72 -9.90
C ILE A 48 -0.21 2.71 -10.59
N GLU A 49 -0.18 2.73 -11.92
CA GLU A 49 0.72 1.91 -12.74
C GLU A 49 2.19 2.24 -12.45
N ASP A 50 2.54 3.52 -12.26
CA ASP A 50 3.90 3.92 -11.88
C ASP A 50 4.31 3.35 -10.52
N VAL A 51 3.37 3.33 -9.56
CA VAL A 51 3.59 2.73 -8.23
C VAL A 51 3.81 1.22 -8.35
N LEU A 52 3.01 0.54 -9.17
CA LEU A 52 3.15 -0.89 -9.42
C LEU A 52 4.46 -1.23 -10.13
N GLN A 53 4.83 -0.47 -11.16
CA GLN A 53 6.06 -0.70 -11.92
C GLN A 53 7.30 -0.52 -11.06
N ARG A 54 7.36 0.56 -10.28
CA ARG A 54 8.44 0.80 -9.32
C ARG A 54 8.54 -0.35 -8.32
N ARG A 55 7.40 -0.81 -7.79
CA ARG A 55 7.37 -1.93 -6.84
C ARG A 55 7.87 -3.23 -7.46
N ALA A 56 7.42 -3.55 -8.67
CA ALA A 56 7.84 -4.75 -9.39
C ALA A 56 9.35 -4.73 -9.66
N ARG A 57 9.90 -3.59 -10.09
CA ARG A 57 11.34 -3.42 -10.30
C ARG A 57 12.14 -3.59 -9.01
N GLU A 58 11.70 -2.98 -7.91
CA GLU A 58 12.35 -3.12 -6.60
C GLU A 58 12.40 -4.58 -6.15
N LYS A 59 11.31 -5.33 -6.32
CA LYS A 59 11.25 -6.75 -5.94
C LYS A 59 12.11 -7.61 -6.88
N ALA A 60 12.02 -7.40 -8.19
CA ALA A 60 12.85 -8.08 -9.18
C ALA A 60 14.35 -7.87 -8.91
N HIS A 61 14.77 -6.63 -8.64
CA HIS A 61 16.14 -6.30 -8.31
C HIS A 61 16.66 -7.12 -7.12
N LYS A 62 15.87 -7.24 -6.05
CA LYS A 62 16.25 -8.04 -4.88
C LYS A 62 16.40 -9.53 -5.19
N ILE A 63 15.45 -10.09 -5.97
CA ILE A 63 15.49 -11.50 -6.36
C ILE A 63 16.72 -11.78 -7.22
N VAL A 64 16.96 -10.97 -8.25
CA VAL A 64 18.09 -11.13 -9.17
C VAL A 64 19.42 -10.91 -8.45
N SER A 65 19.52 -9.91 -7.57
CA SER A 65 20.75 -9.65 -6.80
C SER A 65 21.14 -10.83 -5.92
N ARG A 66 20.16 -11.46 -5.26
CA ARG A 66 20.40 -12.66 -4.43
C ARG A 66 20.87 -13.85 -5.26
N ALA A 67 20.21 -14.11 -6.38
CA ALA A 67 20.63 -15.17 -7.30
C ALA A 67 22.04 -14.91 -7.85
N SER A 68 22.33 -13.67 -8.27
CA SER A 68 23.65 -13.27 -8.79
C SER A 68 24.75 -13.40 -7.75
N THR A 69 24.46 -13.17 -6.46
CA THR A 69 25.44 -13.33 -5.37
C THR A 69 25.83 -14.79 -5.20
N HIS A 70 24.86 -15.71 -5.35
CA HIS A 70 25.11 -17.15 -5.35
C HIS A 70 25.91 -17.59 -6.59
N MET A 71 25.59 -17.07 -7.78
CA MET A 71 26.28 -17.42 -9.03
C MET A 71 27.72 -16.87 -9.13
N ALA A 72 27.99 -15.70 -8.52
CA ALA A 72 29.34 -15.15 -8.44
C ALA A 72 30.31 -16.07 -7.67
N LEU A 73 29.82 -16.81 -6.68
CA LEU A 73 30.60 -17.82 -5.94
C LEU A 73 30.92 -19.05 -6.81
N GLU A 74 30.12 -19.29 -7.87
CA GLU A 74 30.25 -20.41 -8.80
C GLU A 74 31.07 -20.08 -10.07
N LYS A 75 31.72 -18.89 -10.12
CA LYS A 75 32.52 -18.37 -11.26
C LYS A 75 31.73 -18.10 -12.56
N GLN A 76 30.40 -18.04 -12.51
CA GLN A 76 29.56 -17.61 -13.63
C GLN A 76 28.88 -16.27 -13.30
N SER A 77 29.59 -15.16 -13.48
CA SER A 77 28.99 -13.82 -13.31
C SER A 77 28.39 -13.34 -14.63
N LEU A 78 27.16 -12.83 -14.57
CA LEU A 78 26.56 -12.03 -15.63
C LEU A 78 27.23 -10.64 -15.69
N THR A 79 27.17 -10.00 -16.85
CA THR A 79 27.51 -8.57 -17.00
C THR A 79 26.42 -7.68 -16.39
N LEU A 80 26.73 -6.41 -16.10
CA LEU A 80 25.75 -5.47 -15.52
C LEU A 80 24.52 -5.29 -16.43
N ASP A 81 24.73 -5.19 -17.73
CA ASP A 81 23.63 -5.05 -18.70
C ASP A 81 22.71 -6.28 -18.70
N GLN A 82 23.28 -7.48 -18.60
CA GLN A 82 22.51 -8.72 -18.52
C GLN A 82 21.72 -8.84 -17.21
N ILE A 83 22.25 -8.30 -16.11
CA ILE A 83 21.54 -8.23 -14.83
C ILE A 83 20.34 -7.30 -14.97
N GLU A 84 20.53 -6.13 -15.58
CA GLU A 84 19.45 -5.17 -15.79
C GLU A 84 18.34 -5.73 -16.67
N ASP A 85 18.69 -6.37 -17.80
CA ASP A 85 17.73 -7.06 -18.66
C ASP A 85 16.93 -8.13 -17.89
N GLN A 86 17.59 -8.86 -16.99
CA GLN A 86 16.92 -9.88 -16.18
C GLN A 86 15.97 -9.26 -15.15
N ILE A 87 16.34 -8.11 -14.57
CA ILE A 87 15.48 -7.35 -13.65
C ILE A 87 14.23 -6.88 -14.38
N GLU A 88 14.35 -6.31 -15.57
CA GLU A 88 13.21 -5.83 -16.35
C GLU A 88 12.27 -6.96 -16.75
N ARG A 89 12.82 -8.08 -17.24
CA ARG A 89 12.02 -9.27 -17.55
C ARG A 89 11.24 -9.77 -16.34
N MET A 90 11.90 -9.87 -15.19
CA MET A 90 11.27 -10.33 -13.96
C MET A 90 10.23 -9.33 -13.44
N ALA A 91 10.47 -8.02 -13.56
CA ALA A 91 9.51 -6.99 -13.20
C ALA A 91 8.23 -7.11 -14.04
N LEU A 92 8.36 -7.35 -15.36
CA LEU A 92 7.21 -7.58 -16.24
C LEU A 92 6.43 -8.84 -15.85
N GLU A 93 7.12 -9.94 -15.49
CA GLU A 93 6.46 -11.15 -14.99
C GLU A 93 5.69 -10.91 -13.70
N LEU A 94 6.29 -10.20 -12.74
CA LEU A 94 5.65 -9.83 -11.47
C LEU A 94 4.43 -8.92 -11.65
N LEU A 95 4.40 -8.09 -12.70
CA LEU A 95 3.22 -7.29 -13.04
C LEU A 95 2.12 -8.12 -13.69
N ARG A 96 2.49 -9.12 -14.50
CA ARG A 96 1.55 -10.00 -15.20
C ARG A 96 0.88 -10.99 -14.25
N ASP A 97 1.64 -11.56 -13.32
CA ASP A 97 1.17 -12.53 -12.33
C ASP A 97 1.74 -12.18 -10.94
N PRO A 98 1.14 -11.19 -10.24
CA PRO A 98 1.65 -10.72 -8.97
C PRO A 98 1.49 -11.81 -7.88
N PRO A 99 2.58 -12.22 -7.21
CA PRO A 99 2.49 -13.18 -6.13
C PRO A 99 1.81 -12.57 -4.90
N SER A 100 1.30 -13.41 -3.99
CA SER A 100 0.62 -12.95 -2.77
C SER A 100 1.48 -12.07 -1.86
N ASP A 101 2.81 -12.21 -1.96
CA ASP A 101 3.81 -11.46 -1.21
C ASP A 101 4.39 -10.27 -2.01
N PHE A 102 3.74 -9.82 -3.10
CA PHE A 102 4.23 -8.74 -3.98
C PHE A 102 4.68 -7.48 -3.22
N TRP A 103 3.95 -7.12 -2.16
CA TRP A 103 4.26 -5.96 -1.30
C TRP A 103 5.22 -6.27 -0.14
N GLU A 104 5.61 -7.52 0.08
CA GLU A 104 6.56 -7.91 1.12
C GLU A 104 8.02 -7.70 0.69
N ASN A 105 8.88 -7.31 1.63
CA ASN A 105 10.30 -7.04 1.37
C ASN A 105 11.21 -8.26 1.60
N LYS A 106 10.71 -9.48 1.38
CA LYS A 106 11.44 -10.70 1.72
C LYS A 106 12.69 -10.89 0.92
#